data_AF-A0A9E2RKF3-F1
#
_entry.id   AF-A0A9E2RKF3-F1
#
_cell.length_a   1.000
_cell.length_b   1.000
_cell.length_c   1.000
_cell.angle_alpha   90.00
_cell.angle_beta   90.00
_cell.angle_gamma   90.00
#
_symmetry.space_group_name_H-M   'P 1'
#
loop_
_entity.id
_entity.type
_entity.pdbx_description
1 polymer ?
#
loop_
_entity_poly.entity_id
_entity_poly.type
_entity_poly.pdbx_seq_one_letter_code
_entity_poly.pdbx_strand_id
1 'polypeptide(L)'
;GKGVPMVRQRQVMTFLLVGIICAISSCAFNSPNYEKLAEYLHSPEGFAQWQQMEGQLAKVAESAATEYNRTHTMEALRSYETAIREYLDHGFLLYHAFSDSPYDLPKGLRRSLERRTAELMDVADGYLKEHSIPIAVGIAREVILKYNAGVMDHPQHRAEGIMLEYRYRRN
;
A
#
# COMPACT_ATOMS: atom_id res chain seq x y z
N GLY A 1 62.57 22.25 -0.08
CA GLY A 1 61.23 22.41 0.52
C GLY A 1 60.22 22.31 -0.60
N LYS A 2 59.30 21.33 -0.54
CA LYS A 2 57.85 21.53 -0.26
C LYS A 2 57.20 22.49 -1.29
N GLY A 3 56.23 22.11 -2.12
CA GLY A 3 55.21 21.10 -1.90
C GLY A 3 54.57 20.58 -3.20
N VAL A 4 53.90 19.46 -2.99
CA VAL A 4 53.26 18.53 -3.92
C VAL A 4 52.03 19.17 -4.57
N PRO A 5 51.84 19.10 -5.91
CA PRO A 5 50.50 19.21 -6.47
C PRO A 5 49.75 17.90 -6.20
N MET A 6 48.96 17.91 -5.13
CA MET A 6 48.04 16.83 -4.79
C MET A 6 46.89 16.86 -5.78
N VAL A 7 46.99 16.04 -6.83
CA VAL A 7 45.90 15.78 -7.79
C VAL A 7 44.77 15.12 -7.02
N ARG A 8 43.72 15.91 -6.77
CA ARG A 8 42.55 15.55 -5.98
C ARG A 8 41.71 14.56 -6.77
N GLN A 9 41.88 13.29 -6.41
CA GLN A 9 40.84 12.27 -6.26
C GLN A 9 39.92 12.05 -7.48
N ARG A 10 40.31 11.03 -8.26
CA ARG A 10 39.51 10.30 -9.24
C ARG A 10 38.05 10.16 -8.81
N GLN A 11 37.17 10.93 -9.46
CA GLN A 11 35.77 10.57 -9.65
C GLN A 11 35.72 9.43 -10.66
N VAL A 12 35.82 8.19 -10.18
CA VAL A 12 35.43 7.02 -10.98
C VAL A 12 34.23 6.43 -10.28
N MET A 13 33.07 6.97 -10.65
CA MET A 13 31.78 6.30 -10.79
C MET A 13 31.76 4.85 -10.30
N THR A 14 31.52 4.66 -9.00
CA THR A 14 30.99 3.41 -8.47
C THR A 14 29.50 3.32 -8.82
N PHE A 15 29.16 3.34 -10.12
CA PHE A 15 27.84 2.94 -10.64
C PHE A 15 27.79 1.41 -10.74
N LEU A 16 28.07 0.76 -9.62
CA LEU A 16 28.18 -0.69 -9.56
C LEU A 16 27.61 -1.13 -8.22
N LEU A 17 26.27 -1.02 -8.08
CA LEU A 17 25.39 -1.80 -7.19
C LEU A 17 23.97 -1.19 -7.02
N VAL A 18 23.39 -0.61 -8.08
CA VAL A 18 21.92 -0.35 -8.14
C VAL A 18 21.35 -0.84 -9.49
N GLY A 19 21.90 -1.96 -9.97
CA GLY A 19 21.57 -2.55 -11.28
C GLY A 19 21.01 -3.96 -11.19
N ILE A 20 20.47 -4.37 -10.04
CA ILE A 20 19.83 -5.68 -9.85
C ILE A 20 18.39 -5.51 -9.31
N ILE A 21 17.65 -4.48 -9.70
CA ILE A 21 16.18 -4.47 -9.56
C ILE A 21 15.57 -3.65 -10.70
N CYS A 22 15.83 -4.02 -11.96
CA CYS A 22 15.12 -3.43 -13.11
C CYS A 22 15.03 -4.39 -14.32
N ALA A 23 15.10 -5.70 -14.10
CA ALA A 23 15.03 -6.72 -15.16
C ALA A 23 13.90 -7.74 -14.93
N ILE A 24 12.72 -7.28 -14.50
CA ILE A 24 11.46 -8.05 -14.59
C ILE A 24 10.31 -7.12 -15.02
N SER A 25 10.57 -6.22 -15.96
CA SER A 25 9.55 -5.28 -16.48
C SER A 25 9.14 -5.62 -17.90
N SER A 26 8.92 -6.91 -18.20
CA SER A 26 8.14 -7.41 -19.36
C SER A 26 8.06 -8.93 -19.37
N CYS A 27 7.36 -9.52 -18.40
CA CYS A 27 6.84 -10.89 -18.52
C CYS A 27 5.45 -10.89 -17.89
N ALA A 28 4.42 -10.99 -18.73
CA ALA A 28 3.02 -11.37 -18.43
C ALA A 28 2.41 -10.90 -17.09
N PHE A 29 1.25 -10.23 -17.17
CA PHE A 29 0.27 -10.27 -16.08
C PHE A 29 -0.20 -11.73 -15.89
N ASN A 30 0.66 -12.58 -15.35
CA ASN A 30 0.24 -13.80 -14.70
C ASN A 30 -0.43 -13.30 -13.43
N SER A 31 -1.77 -13.31 -13.42
CA SER A 31 -2.50 -13.21 -12.17
C SER A 31 -1.81 -14.12 -11.14
N PRO A 32 -1.59 -13.65 -9.90
CA PRO A 32 -0.96 -14.47 -8.87
C PRO A 32 -1.65 -15.82 -8.86
N ASN A 33 -0.88 -16.92 -8.87
CA ASN A 33 -1.47 -18.24 -8.68
C ASN A 33 -1.90 -18.33 -7.22
N TYR A 34 -3.12 -17.85 -6.96
CA TYR A 34 -3.70 -17.73 -5.63
C TYR A 34 -3.85 -19.09 -4.94
N GLU A 35 -4.03 -20.16 -5.70
CA GLU A 35 -4.09 -21.53 -5.19
C GLU A 35 -2.75 -21.94 -4.55
N LYS A 36 -1.64 -21.83 -5.29
CA LYS A 36 -0.29 -22.12 -4.75
C LYS A 36 0.08 -21.19 -3.60
N LEU A 37 -0.35 -19.93 -3.68
CA LEU A 37 -0.13 -18.97 -2.61
C LEU A 37 -0.93 -19.35 -1.35
N ALA A 38 -2.16 -19.82 -1.50
CA ALA A 38 -2.98 -20.30 -0.38
C ALA A 38 -2.36 -21.53 0.29
N GLU A 39 -1.89 -22.50 -0.50
CA GLU A 39 -1.14 -23.67 0.02
C GLU A 39 0.08 -23.23 0.83
N TYR A 40 0.86 -22.30 0.30
CA TYR A 40 2.03 -21.77 0.99
C TYR A 40 1.66 -21.02 2.26
N LEU A 41 0.67 -20.11 2.21
CA LEU A 41 0.21 -19.34 3.36
C LEU A 41 -0.51 -20.19 4.41
N HIS A 42 -0.95 -21.39 4.06
CA HIS A 42 -1.46 -22.38 5.00
C HIS A 42 -0.34 -23.17 5.70
N SER A 43 0.88 -23.19 5.14
CA SER A 43 2.03 -23.79 5.79
C SER A 43 2.48 -22.95 7.01
N PRO A 44 3.04 -23.56 8.07
CA PRO A 44 3.59 -22.83 9.21
C PRO A 44 4.64 -21.79 8.80
N GLU A 45 5.51 -22.14 7.85
CA GLU A 45 6.56 -21.26 7.35
C GLU A 45 5.98 -20.07 6.58
N GLY A 46 5.04 -20.31 5.66
CA GLY A 46 4.43 -19.25 4.88
C GLY A 46 3.57 -18.33 5.71
N PHE A 47 2.81 -18.87 6.66
CA PHE A 47 2.04 -18.06 7.61
C PHE A 47 2.94 -17.22 8.51
N ALA A 48 4.03 -17.80 9.04
CA ALA A 48 4.99 -17.06 9.87
C ALA A 48 5.66 -15.91 9.12
N GLN A 49 6.06 -16.13 7.85
CA GLN A 49 6.63 -15.07 7.01
C GLN A 49 5.60 -13.97 6.71
N TRP A 50 4.37 -14.35 6.37
CA TRP A 50 3.29 -13.40 6.15
C TRP A 50 3.01 -12.57 7.40
N GLN A 51 2.96 -13.21 8.58
CA GLN A 51 2.71 -12.55 9.86
C GLN A 51 3.85 -11.61 10.27
N GLN A 52 5.10 -11.99 9.98
CA GLN A 52 6.25 -11.12 10.22
C GLN A 52 6.17 -9.85 9.37
N MET A 53 5.89 -9.97 8.08
CA MET A 53 5.72 -8.83 7.17
C MET A 53 4.53 -7.97 7.57
N GLU A 54 3.40 -8.61 7.91
CA GLU A 54 2.19 -7.97 8.42
C GLU A 54 2.49 -7.09 9.64
N GLY A 55 3.29 -7.59 10.60
CA GLY A 55 3.71 -6.81 11.77
C GLY A 55 4.67 -5.65 11.45
N GLN A 56 5.50 -5.78 10.41
CA GLN A 56 6.39 -4.70 9.96
C GLN A 56 5.57 -3.58 9.29
N LEU A 57 4.71 -3.93 8.34
CA LEU A 57 3.86 -2.98 7.61
C LEU A 57 2.89 -2.27 8.55
N ALA A 58 2.32 -2.97 9.53
CA ALA A 58 1.47 -2.35 10.55
C ALA A 58 2.20 -1.22 11.31
N LYS A 59 3.44 -1.47 11.73
CA LYS A 59 4.26 -0.46 12.44
C LYS A 59 4.62 0.72 11.55
N VAL A 60 4.92 0.48 10.27
CA VAL A 60 5.22 1.55 9.31
C VAL A 60 3.98 2.42 9.09
N ALA A 61 2.82 1.82 8.87
CA ALA A 61 1.55 2.53 8.72
C ALA A 61 1.19 3.33 9.97
N GLU A 62 1.33 2.75 11.17
CA GLU A 62 1.07 3.43 12.45
C GLU A 62 2.03 4.61 12.67
N SER A 63 3.32 4.44 12.37
CA SER A 63 4.31 5.51 12.49
C SER A 63 4.01 6.66 11.52
N ALA A 64 3.63 6.35 10.28
CA ALA A 64 3.30 7.35 9.28
C ALA A 64 1.99 8.09 9.61
N ALA A 65 0.98 7.38 10.11
CA ALA A 65 -0.26 7.96 10.62
C ALA A 65 0.02 8.93 11.78
N THR A 66 0.86 8.50 12.73
CA THR A 66 1.26 9.33 13.88
C THR A 66 1.96 10.61 13.43
N GLU A 67 2.88 10.51 12.46
CA GLU A 67 3.59 11.67 11.93
C GLU A 67 2.67 12.64 11.18
N TYR A 68 1.73 12.12 10.38
CA TYR A 68 0.71 12.94 9.74
C TYR A 68 -0.20 13.64 10.75
N ASN A 69 -0.65 12.93 11.78
CA ASN A 69 -1.48 13.50 12.85
C ASN A 69 -0.73 14.54 13.70
N ARG A 70 0.60 14.46 13.77
CA ARG A 70 1.43 15.42 14.48
C ARG A 70 1.70 16.68 13.68
N THR A 71 1.95 16.55 12.37
CA THR A 71 2.47 17.65 11.54
C THR A 71 1.46 18.24 10.57
N HIS A 72 0.45 17.46 10.17
CA HIS A 72 -0.56 17.82 9.16
C HIS A 72 0.05 18.39 7.87
N THR A 73 1.20 17.86 7.44
CA THR A 73 1.84 18.28 6.19
C THR A 73 1.47 17.35 5.03
N MET A 74 1.51 17.89 3.81
CA MET A 74 1.31 17.12 2.57
C MET A 74 2.36 16.01 2.39
N GLU A 75 3.59 16.22 2.84
CA GLU A 75 4.66 15.22 2.80
C GLU A 75 4.34 14.04 3.74
N ALA A 76 3.90 14.33 4.96
CA ALA A 76 3.48 13.30 5.91
C ALA A 76 2.22 12.55 5.42
N LEU A 77 1.27 13.24 4.79
CA LEU A 77 0.08 12.62 4.20
C LEU A 77 0.44 11.61 3.10
N ARG A 78 1.38 11.96 2.20
CA ARG A 78 1.87 11.05 1.14
C ARG A 78 2.59 9.83 1.70
N SER A 79 3.39 10.06 2.75
CA SER A 79 4.09 8.97 3.44
C SER A 79 3.09 8.02 4.10
N TYR A 80 2.05 8.56 4.72
CA TYR A 80 0.97 7.77 5.29
C TYR A 80 0.17 7.01 4.22
N GLU A 81 -0.19 7.67 3.11
CA GLU A 81 -0.85 7.02 1.97
C GLU A 81 -0.05 5.79 1.48
N THR A 82 1.25 5.95 1.30
CA THR A 82 2.12 4.87 0.81
C THR A 82 2.12 3.70 1.78
N ALA A 83 2.32 3.98 3.08
CA ALA A 83 2.37 2.96 4.11
C ALA A 83 1.03 2.21 4.28
N ILE A 84 -0.10 2.93 4.27
CA ILE A 84 -1.41 2.28 4.42
C ILE A 84 -1.76 1.43 3.20
N ARG A 85 -1.35 1.85 1.98
CA ARG A 85 -1.56 1.07 0.76
C ARG A 85 -0.78 -0.23 0.76
N GLU A 86 0.51 -0.20 1.11
CA GLU A 86 1.32 -1.42 1.23
C GLU A 86 0.74 -2.37 2.28
N TYR A 87 0.29 -1.82 3.42
CA TYR A 87 -0.32 -2.61 4.48
C TYR A 87 -1.67 -3.22 4.09
N LEU A 88 -2.46 -2.50 3.29
CA LEU A 88 -3.73 -2.96 2.75
C LEU A 88 -3.51 -4.04 1.69
N ASP A 89 -2.59 -3.83 0.76
CA ASP A 89 -2.24 -4.76 -0.31
C ASP A 89 -1.77 -6.10 0.23
N HIS A 90 -0.92 -6.09 1.25
CA HIS A 90 -0.46 -7.31 1.93
C HIS A 90 -1.61 -8.10 2.57
N GLY A 91 -2.61 -7.40 3.13
CA GLY A 91 -3.80 -8.02 3.70
C GLY A 91 -4.76 -8.57 2.64
N PHE A 92 -4.97 -7.84 1.55
CA PHE A 92 -5.82 -8.30 0.44
C PHE A 92 -5.18 -9.46 -0.33
N LEU A 93 -3.85 -9.54 -0.37
CA LEU A 93 -3.15 -10.70 -0.91
C LEU A 93 -3.57 -12.00 -0.18
N LEU A 94 -3.63 -11.96 1.16
CA LEU A 94 -4.11 -13.07 1.98
C LEU A 94 -5.60 -13.35 1.73
N TYR A 95 -6.43 -12.32 1.66
CA TYR A 95 -7.86 -12.49 1.38
C TYR A 95 -8.12 -13.17 0.04
N HIS A 96 -7.47 -12.71 -1.03
CA HIS A 96 -7.63 -13.28 -2.37
C HIS A 96 -7.03 -14.68 -2.49
N ALA A 97 -5.92 -14.96 -1.78
CA ALA A 97 -5.38 -16.31 -1.73
C ALA A 97 -6.41 -17.28 -1.13
N PHE A 98 -7.08 -16.90 -0.04
CA PHE A 98 -7.99 -17.80 0.67
C PHE A 98 -9.42 -17.82 0.13
N SER A 99 -9.91 -16.73 -0.51
CA SER A 99 -11.32 -16.59 -0.90
C SER A 99 -11.80 -17.68 -1.85
N ASP A 100 -10.91 -18.12 -2.73
CA ASP A 100 -11.19 -19.10 -3.79
C ASP A 100 -10.51 -20.45 -3.51
N SER A 101 -9.91 -20.60 -2.32
CA SER A 101 -9.20 -21.81 -1.88
C SER A 101 -10.10 -22.73 -1.05
N PRO A 102 -9.71 -24.01 -0.84
CA PRO A 102 -10.41 -24.90 0.09
C PRO A 102 -10.17 -24.55 1.58
N TYR A 103 -9.32 -23.56 1.88
CA TYR A 103 -8.97 -23.19 3.25
C TYR A 103 -9.91 -22.12 3.81
N ASP A 104 -10.18 -22.20 5.11
CA ASP A 104 -10.96 -21.19 5.80
C ASP A 104 -10.23 -19.85 5.87
N LEU A 105 -10.97 -18.75 5.62
CA LEU A 105 -10.46 -17.41 5.83
C LEU A 105 -10.07 -17.19 7.30
N PRO A 106 -8.90 -16.61 7.59
CA PRO A 106 -8.50 -16.30 8.96
C PRO A 106 -9.53 -15.44 9.70
N LYS A 107 -9.83 -15.83 10.94
CA LYS A 107 -10.82 -15.13 11.78
C LYS A 107 -10.43 -13.66 11.95
N GLY A 108 -11.39 -12.77 11.68
CA GLY A 108 -11.20 -11.33 11.82
C GLY A 108 -10.49 -10.64 10.64
N LEU A 109 -10.03 -11.38 9.62
CA LEU A 109 -9.37 -10.80 8.44
C LEU A 109 -10.24 -9.74 7.76
N ARG A 110 -11.51 -10.06 7.47
CA ARG A 110 -12.44 -9.10 6.82
C ARG A 110 -12.58 -7.79 7.61
N ARG A 111 -12.78 -7.88 8.93
CA ARG A 111 -12.86 -6.69 9.81
C ARG A 111 -11.56 -5.89 9.82
N SER A 112 -10.41 -6.58 9.80
CA SER A 112 -9.11 -5.93 9.71
C SER A 112 -8.95 -5.15 8.40
N LEU A 113 -9.36 -5.76 7.27
CA LEU A 113 -9.32 -5.11 5.96
C LEU A 113 -10.28 -3.93 5.86
N GLU A 114 -11.48 -4.05 6.42
CA GLU A 114 -12.44 -2.95 6.49
C GLU A 114 -11.85 -1.74 7.23
N ARG A 115 -11.24 -1.97 8.40
CA ARG A 115 -10.57 -0.91 9.18
C ARG A 115 -9.46 -0.24 8.38
N ARG A 116 -8.56 -1.01 7.77
CA ARG A 116 -7.44 -0.45 6.98
C ARG A 116 -7.94 0.29 5.73
N THR A 117 -9.04 -0.17 5.13
CA THR A 117 -9.68 0.54 4.01
C THR A 117 -10.29 1.86 4.48
N ALA A 118 -10.88 1.90 5.68
CA ALA A 118 -11.33 3.15 6.29
C ALA A 118 -10.19 4.13 6.55
N GLU A 119 -9.03 3.65 7.01
CA GLU A 119 -7.82 4.48 7.16
C GLU A 119 -7.35 5.07 5.81
N LEU A 120 -7.41 4.29 4.73
CA LEU A 120 -7.13 4.81 3.39
C LEU A 120 -8.16 5.87 2.95
N MET A 121 -9.42 5.74 3.34
CA MET A 121 -10.43 6.79 3.10
C MET A 121 -10.16 8.05 3.94
N ASP A 122 -9.58 7.93 5.13
CA ASP A 122 -9.16 9.10 5.92
C ASP A 122 -8.01 9.86 5.24
N VAL A 123 -7.12 9.14 4.54
CA VAL A 123 -6.12 9.75 3.66
C VAL A 123 -6.78 10.50 2.49
N ALA A 124 -7.81 9.92 1.86
CA ALA A 124 -8.57 10.61 0.80
C ALA A 124 -9.19 11.91 1.32
N ASP A 125 -9.77 11.90 2.52
CA ASP A 125 -10.31 13.10 3.17
C ASP A 125 -9.21 14.12 3.48
N GLY A 126 -8.01 13.66 3.86
CA GLY A 126 -6.82 14.50 3.98
C GLY A 126 -6.52 15.26 2.70
N TYR A 127 -6.53 14.57 1.55
CA TYR A 127 -6.31 15.22 0.25
C TYR A 127 -7.45 16.16 -0.14
N LEU A 128 -8.70 15.87 0.22
CA LEU A 128 -9.82 16.79 0.00
C LEU A 128 -9.64 18.10 0.79
N LYS A 129 -9.20 18.02 2.04
CA LYS A 129 -8.90 19.21 2.88
C LYS A 129 -7.80 20.07 2.28
N GLU A 130 -6.81 19.43 1.67
CA GLU A 130 -5.68 20.08 0.98
C GLU A 130 -6.00 20.43 -0.49
N HIS A 131 -7.29 20.44 -0.87
CA HIS A 131 -7.79 20.76 -2.21
C HIS A 131 -7.21 19.91 -3.36
N SER A 132 -6.63 18.75 -3.04
CA SER A 132 -6.06 17.80 -4.00
C SER A 132 -7.11 16.80 -4.49
N ILE A 133 -8.20 17.31 -5.07
CA ILE A 133 -9.38 16.53 -5.48
C ILE A 133 -9.03 15.32 -6.38
N PRO A 134 -8.16 15.42 -7.40
CA PRO A 134 -7.87 14.27 -8.26
C PRO A 134 -7.27 13.07 -7.52
N ILE A 135 -6.48 13.31 -6.48
CA ILE A 135 -5.84 12.24 -5.68
C ILE A 135 -6.89 11.54 -4.81
N ALA A 136 -7.74 12.31 -4.12
CA ALA A 136 -8.83 11.77 -3.31
C ALA A 136 -9.80 10.91 -4.14
N VAL A 137 -10.15 11.37 -5.34
CA VAL A 137 -10.98 10.62 -6.30
C VAL A 137 -10.27 9.35 -6.78
N GLY A 138 -8.96 9.41 -7.00
CA GLY A 138 -8.14 8.23 -7.33
C GLY A 138 -8.21 7.16 -6.24
N ILE A 139 -8.02 7.56 -4.97
CA ILE A 139 -8.14 6.67 -3.81
C ILE A 139 -9.55 6.05 -3.73
N ALA A 140 -10.61 6.87 -3.83
CA ALA A 140 -11.99 6.39 -3.79
C ALA A 140 -12.28 5.36 -4.89
N ARG A 141 -11.81 5.63 -6.12
CA ARG A 141 -11.94 4.68 -7.23
C ARG A 141 -11.22 3.36 -6.94
N GLU A 142 -10.02 3.41 -6.34
CA GLU A 142 -9.30 2.20 -5.96
C GLU A 142 -10.02 1.42 -4.86
N VAL A 143 -10.58 2.08 -3.86
CA VAL A 143 -11.42 1.41 -2.85
C VAL A 143 -12.55 0.64 -3.51
N ILE A 144 -13.29 1.27 -4.43
CA ILE A 144 -14.41 0.62 -5.13
C ILE A 144 -13.96 -0.59 -5.97
N LEU A 145 -12.84 -0.46 -6.69
CA LEU A 145 -12.45 -1.45 -7.70
C LEU A 145 -11.52 -2.55 -7.17
N LYS A 146 -10.67 -2.24 -6.19
CA LYS A 146 -9.58 -3.12 -5.74
C LYS A 146 -9.85 -3.69 -4.36
N TYR A 147 -10.30 -2.85 -3.42
CA TYR A 147 -10.45 -3.26 -2.03
C TYR A 147 -11.90 -3.61 -1.76
N ASN A 148 -12.33 -4.83 -2.12
CA ASN A 148 -13.64 -5.37 -1.77
C ASN A 148 -13.54 -6.78 -1.13
N ALA A 149 -13.88 -6.88 0.16
CA ALA A 149 -13.88 -8.13 0.91
C ALA A 149 -15.32 -8.62 1.23
N GLY A 150 -16.28 -8.28 0.38
CA GLY A 150 -17.69 -8.72 0.41
C GLY A 150 -18.58 -8.07 1.48
N VAL A 151 -18.00 -7.45 2.52
CA VAL A 151 -18.71 -6.71 3.58
C VAL A 151 -17.84 -5.54 4.03
N MET A 152 -17.77 -4.47 3.24
CA MET A 152 -17.00 -3.26 3.58
C MET A 152 -17.82 -2.01 3.31
N ASP A 153 -19.06 -2.03 3.80
CA ASP A 153 -20.08 -1.06 3.41
C ASP A 153 -19.67 0.37 3.76
N HIS A 154 -19.02 0.57 4.90
CA HIS A 154 -18.68 1.92 5.35
C HIS A 154 -17.63 2.62 4.47
N PRO A 155 -16.40 2.08 4.27
CA PRO A 155 -15.42 2.72 3.40
C PRO A 155 -15.87 2.74 1.92
N GLN A 156 -16.64 1.74 1.47
CA GLN A 156 -17.19 1.71 0.11
C GLN A 156 -18.20 2.85 -0.13
N HIS A 157 -19.17 3.04 0.77
CA HIS A 157 -20.12 4.16 0.66
C HIS A 157 -19.42 5.52 0.74
N ARG A 158 -18.37 5.66 1.56
CA ARG A 158 -17.54 6.88 1.58
C ARG A 158 -16.89 7.14 0.22
N ALA A 159 -16.29 6.12 -0.38
CA ALA A 159 -15.69 6.21 -1.70
C ALA A 159 -16.71 6.58 -2.78
N GLU A 160 -17.89 5.96 -2.76
CA GLU A 160 -19.00 6.29 -3.66
C GLU A 160 -19.45 7.76 -3.49
N GLY A 161 -19.52 8.24 -2.25
CA GLY A 161 -19.83 9.64 -1.94
C GLY A 161 -18.85 10.62 -2.60
N ILE A 162 -17.54 10.39 -2.46
CA ILE A 162 -16.50 11.21 -3.12
C ILE A 162 -16.67 11.17 -4.66
N MET A 163 -16.93 9.98 -5.21
CA MET A 163 -17.11 9.81 -6.66
C MET A 163 -18.34 10.55 -7.19
N LEU A 164 -19.46 10.52 -6.46
CA LEU A 164 -20.69 11.22 -6.81
C LEU A 164 -20.48 12.73 -6.76
N GLU A 165 -19.90 13.25 -5.68
CA GLU A 165 -19.63 14.69 -5.54
C GLU A 165 -18.72 15.21 -6.65
N TYR A 166 -17.67 14.46 -7.00
CA TYR A 166 -16.79 14.81 -8.11
C TYR A 166 -17.53 14.88 -9.46
N ARG A 167 -18.45 13.95 -9.73
CA ARG A 167 -19.29 13.99 -10.95
C ARG A 167 -20.20 15.22 -10.96
N TYR A 168 -20.82 15.56 -9.84
CA TYR A 168 -21.68 16.73 -9.73
C TYR A 168 -20.95 18.04 -9.98
N ARG A 169 -19.71 18.18 -9.47
CA ARG A 169 -18.92 19.42 -9.67
C ARG A 169 -18.39 19.61 -11.10
N ARG A 170 -18.37 18.53 -11.90
CA ARG A 170 -17.83 18.54 -13.27
C ARG A 170 -18.92 18.76 -14.33
N ASN A 171 -20.18 18.54 -13.97
CA ASN A 171 -21.36 18.77 -14.81
C ASN A 171 -21.98 20.13 -14.50
#